data_AF-A0A2V9S0W6-F1
#
_entry.id   AF-A0A2V9S0W6-F1
#
_cell.length_a   1.000
_cell.length_b   1.000
_cell.length_c   1.000
_cell.angle_alpha   90.00
_cell.angle_beta   90.00
_cell.angle_gamma   90.00
#
_symmetry.space_group_name_H-M   'P 1'
#
loop_
_entity.id
_entity.type
_entity.pdbx_description
1 polymer ?
#
loop_
_entity_poly.entity_id
_entity_poly.type
_entity_poly.pdbx_seq_one_letter_code
_entity_poly.pdbx_strand_id
1 'polypeptide(L)'
;MSSRNAPENIREALTALFQMQGALPFVAEVEGRCVACGAGLIIPEHRIFALFGAGTLPEFRRRGLQTAILQTRMAAAARAGCEYAVIVTQGGTTSQRNAERLGFRVAYSKATMAKTFGEDGPAHIDSAISHST
;
A
#
# COMPACT_ATOMS: atom_id res chain seq x y z
N MET A 1 3.88 -15.76 -23.44
CA MET A 1 3.12 -16.24 -22.26
C MET A 1 4.12 -16.79 -21.27
N SER A 2 3.97 -16.49 -19.97
CA SER A 2 4.93 -16.69 -18.86
C SER A 2 5.96 -15.54 -18.73
N SER A 3 6.14 -14.84 -17.60
CA SER A 3 5.89 -15.20 -16.21
C SER A 3 4.73 -14.42 -15.56
N ARG A 4 3.84 -15.17 -14.91
CA ARG A 4 2.70 -14.68 -14.14
C ARG A 4 3.05 -14.52 -12.65
N ASN A 5 4.34 -14.39 -12.33
CA ASN A 5 4.84 -14.28 -10.96
C ASN A 5 5.54 -12.92 -10.83
N ALA A 6 5.10 -12.13 -9.87
CA ALA A 6 5.93 -11.04 -9.38
C ALA A 6 7.26 -11.65 -8.90
N PRO A 7 8.41 -11.00 -9.15
CA PRO A 7 9.68 -11.48 -8.60
C PRO A 7 9.56 -11.71 -7.09
N GLU A 8 10.21 -12.76 -6.59
CA GLU A 8 10.01 -13.32 -5.24
C GLU A 8 10.10 -12.26 -4.13
N ASN A 9 11.01 -11.30 -4.31
CA ASN A 9 11.17 -10.13 -3.44
C ASN A 9 9.90 -9.29 -3.26
N ILE A 10 9.05 -9.18 -4.28
CA ILE A 10 7.77 -8.45 -4.19
C ILE A 10 6.77 -9.25 -3.37
N ARG A 11 6.74 -10.58 -3.49
CA ARG A 11 5.82 -11.44 -2.72
C ARG A 11 6.15 -11.39 -1.24
N GLU A 12 7.42 -11.51 -0.88
CA GLU A 12 7.88 -11.42 0.50
C GLU A 12 7.61 -10.03 1.09
N ALA A 13 7.96 -8.97 0.36
CA ALA A 13 7.71 -7.60 0.81
C ALA A 13 6.22 -7.32 1.02
N LEU A 14 5.36 -7.77 0.09
CA LEU A 14 3.91 -7.67 0.25
C LEU A 14 3.43 -8.50 1.45
N THR A 15 3.90 -9.74 1.60
CA THR A 15 3.52 -10.57 2.75
C THR A 15 3.85 -9.89 4.07
N ALA A 16 5.05 -9.32 4.20
CA ALA A 16 5.45 -8.58 5.39
C ALA A 16 4.51 -7.40 5.69
N LEU A 17 4.13 -6.61 4.68
CA LEU A 17 3.15 -5.51 4.80
C LEU A 17 1.80 -5.97 5.38
N PHE A 18 1.33 -7.15 4.98
CA PHE A 18 0.06 -7.71 5.47
C PHE A 18 0.18 -8.36 6.85
N GLN A 19 1.39 -8.65 7.34
CA GLN A 19 1.64 -9.20 8.68
C GLN A 19 2.02 -8.14 9.71
N MET A 20 2.13 -6.87 9.31
CA MET A 20 2.37 -5.77 10.25
C MET A 20 1.24 -5.71 11.29
N GLN A 21 1.60 -5.50 12.55
CA GLN A 21 0.61 -5.29 13.60
C GLN A 21 -0.28 -4.08 13.25
N GLY A 22 -1.60 -4.28 13.27
CA GLY A 22 -2.57 -3.25 12.87
C GLY A 22 -2.91 -3.24 11.37
N ALA A 23 -2.32 -4.13 10.56
CA ALA A 23 -2.73 -4.32 9.17
C ALA A 23 -4.11 -4.98 9.10
N LEU A 24 -4.99 -4.40 8.27
CA LEU A 24 -6.34 -4.88 8.01
C LEU A 24 -6.49 -5.17 6.50
N PRO A 25 -6.56 -6.45 6.09
CA PRO A 25 -6.87 -6.83 4.72
C PRO A 25 -8.38 -6.77 4.45
N PHE A 26 -8.73 -6.40 3.23
CA PHE A 26 -10.10 -6.36 2.72
C PHE A 26 -10.14 -7.00 1.33
N VAL A 27 -11.19 -7.78 1.08
CA VAL A 27 -11.45 -8.41 -0.21
C VAL A 27 -12.89 -8.13 -0.66
N ALA A 28 -13.10 -8.07 -1.97
CA ALA A 28 -14.43 -8.18 -2.55
C ALA A 28 -14.55 -9.53 -3.26
N GLU A 29 -15.66 -10.19 -3.01
CA GLU A 29 -15.98 -11.50 -3.54
C GLU A 29 -17.11 -11.41 -4.55
N VAL A 30 -17.01 -12.17 -5.64
CA VAL A 30 -18.09 -12.41 -6.59
C VAL A 30 -18.14 -13.92 -6.81
N GLU A 31 -19.29 -14.53 -6.53
CA GLU A 31 -19.53 -15.98 -6.73
C GLU A 31 -18.47 -16.88 -6.06
N GLY A 32 -18.13 -16.63 -4.78
CA GLY A 32 -17.13 -17.46 -4.08
C GLY A 32 -15.67 -17.10 -4.37
N ARG A 33 -15.42 -16.17 -5.31
CA ARG A 33 -14.06 -15.82 -5.76
C ARG A 33 -13.67 -14.42 -5.31
N CYS A 34 -12.51 -14.30 -4.67
CA CYS A 34 -11.89 -13.01 -4.40
C CYS A 34 -11.45 -12.35 -5.73
N VAL A 35 -12.04 -11.20 -6.05
CA VAL A 35 -11.84 -10.51 -7.35
C VAL A 35 -11.22 -9.12 -7.22
N ALA A 36 -11.25 -8.56 -6.00
CA ALA A 36 -10.54 -7.35 -5.67
C ALA A 36 -10.05 -7.39 -4.23
N CYS A 37 -8.99 -6.63 -3.95
CA CYS A 37 -8.41 -6.49 -2.64
C CYS A 37 -8.02 -5.04 -2.35
N GLY A 38 -7.76 -4.77 -1.08
CA GLY A 38 -7.12 -3.59 -0.55
C GLY A 38 -6.76 -3.81 0.91
N ALA A 39 -5.81 -3.06 1.43
CA ALA A 39 -5.45 -3.10 2.83
C ALA A 39 -5.34 -1.69 3.41
N GLY A 40 -5.25 -1.62 4.74
CA GLY A 40 -4.64 -0.47 5.40
C GLY A 40 -4.04 -0.83 6.74
N LEU A 41 -3.15 0.01 7.24
CA LEU A 41 -2.41 -0.13 8.48
C LEU A 41 -2.88 0.94 9.45
N ILE A 42 -3.33 0.52 10.63
CA ILE A 42 -3.60 1.42 11.74
C ILE A 42 -2.27 1.78 12.39
N ILE A 43 -2.00 3.08 12.52
CA ILE A 43 -0.86 3.63 13.24
C ILE A 43 -1.43 4.45 14.42
N PRO A 44 -1.67 3.81 15.58
CA PRO A 44 -2.41 4.42 16.69
C PRO A 44 -1.77 5.69 17.23
N GLU A 45 -0.43 5.73 17.30
CA GLU A 45 0.36 6.82 17.88
C GLU A 45 0.15 8.15 17.15
N HIS A 46 -0.22 8.07 15.87
CA HIS A 46 -0.51 9.22 15.02
C HIS A 46 -1.97 9.32 14.60
N ARG A 47 -2.82 8.38 15.05
CA ARG A 47 -4.23 8.28 14.64
C ARG A 47 -4.38 8.22 13.11
N ILE A 48 -3.46 7.53 12.44
CA ILE A 48 -3.40 7.42 10.97
C ILE A 48 -3.86 6.03 10.53
N PHE A 49 -4.59 5.99 9.41
CA PHE A 49 -4.85 4.79 8.63
C PHE A 49 -4.13 4.89 7.27
N ALA A 50 -3.05 4.13 7.08
CA ALA A 50 -2.26 4.15 5.86
C ALA A 50 -2.76 3.08 4.87
N LEU A 51 -3.20 3.48 3.68
CA LEU A 51 -3.78 2.58 2.69
C LEU A 51 -2.76 2.02 1.72
N PHE A 52 -2.82 0.71 1.45
CA PHE A 52 -1.93 0.03 0.51
C PHE A 52 -2.59 -1.22 -0.11
N GLY A 53 -1.84 -1.93 -0.96
CA GLY A 53 -2.18 -3.29 -1.40
C GLY A 53 -3.48 -3.42 -2.21
N ALA A 54 -3.90 -2.36 -2.92
CA ALA A 54 -5.16 -2.35 -3.66
C ALA A 54 -5.02 -2.92 -5.09
N GLY A 55 -5.95 -3.79 -5.49
CA GLY A 55 -5.97 -4.38 -6.82
C GLY A 55 -7.33 -4.97 -7.21
N THR A 56 -7.63 -4.99 -8.50
CA THR A 56 -8.83 -5.65 -9.05
C THR A 56 -8.47 -6.42 -10.29
N LEU A 57 -8.93 -7.66 -10.35
CA LEU A 57 -8.77 -8.53 -11.50
C LEU A 57 -9.34 -7.85 -12.77
N PRO A 58 -8.63 -7.89 -13.92
CA PRO A 58 -9.00 -7.14 -15.12
C PRO A 58 -10.48 -7.28 -15.54
N GLU A 59 -11.02 -8.49 -15.52
CA GLU A 59 -12.37 -8.84 -15.93
C GLU A 59 -13.47 -8.32 -14.97
N PHE A 60 -13.09 -7.90 -13.75
CA PHE A 60 -13.96 -7.32 -12.74
C PHE A 60 -13.80 -5.79 -12.58
N ARG A 61 -12.95 -5.15 -13.39
CA ARG A 61 -12.75 -3.68 -13.36
C ARG A 61 -14.00 -2.94 -13.84
N ARG A 62 -14.07 -1.64 -13.48
CA ARG A 62 -15.17 -0.72 -13.83
C ARG A 62 -16.55 -1.11 -13.25
N ARG A 63 -16.57 -1.92 -12.17
CA ARG A 63 -17.78 -2.33 -11.46
C ARG A 63 -17.92 -1.70 -10.06
N GLY A 64 -17.17 -0.62 -9.77
CA GLY A 64 -17.21 0.06 -8.47
C GLY A 64 -16.51 -0.67 -7.31
N LEU A 65 -15.90 -1.85 -7.53
CA LEU A 65 -15.31 -2.66 -6.45
C LEU A 65 -14.25 -1.93 -5.62
N GLN A 66 -13.32 -1.20 -6.25
CA GLN A 66 -12.31 -0.45 -5.50
C GLN A 66 -12.90 0.70 -4.69
N THR A 67 -13.95 1.34 -5.20
CA THR A 67 -14.69 2.38 -4.47
C THR A 67 -15.34 1.78 -3.22
N ALA A 68 -16.02 0.64 -3.37
CA ALA A 68 -16.64 -0.07 -2.24
C ALA A 68 -15.60 -0.52 -1.20
N ILE A 69 -14.50 -1.14 -1.62
CA ILE A 69 -13.41 -1.53 -0.71
C ILE A 69 -12.80 -0.30 -0.01
N LEU A 70 -12.62 0.81 -0.72
CA LEU A 70 -12.10 2.04 -0.12
C LEU A 70 -13.07 2.63 0.92
N GLN A 71 -14.37 2.66 0.66
CA GLN A 71 -15.38 3.08 1.64
C GLN A 71 -15.36 2.20 2.89
N THR A 72 -15.30 0.88 2.73
CA THR A 72 -15.21 -0.06 3.86
C THR A 72 -13.95 0.16 4.69
N ARG A 73 -12.82 0.46 4.03
CA ARG A 73 -11.57 0.84 4.70
C ARG A 73 -11.71 2.14 5.50
N MET A 74 -12.41 3.15 4.97
CA MET A 74 -12.67 4.40 5.71
C MET A 74 -13.54 4.18 6.93
N ALA A 75 -14.56 3.32 6.83
CA ALA A 75 -15.36 2.94 7.98
C ALA A 75 -14.54 2.20 9.05
N ALA A 76 -13.58 1.35 8.65
CA ALA A 76 -12.66 0.69 9.57
C ALA A 76 -11.72 1.68 10.26
N ALA A 77 -11.15 2.64 9.50
CA ALA A 77 -10.32 3.70 10.04
C ALA A 77 -11.06 4.52 11.11
N ALA A 78 -12.31 4.92 10.82
CA ALA A 78 -13.14 5.66 11.77
C ALA A 78 -13.42 4.86 13.05
N ARG A 79 -13.75 3.57 12.93
CA ARG A 79 -13.96 2.69 14.10
C ARG A 79 -12.70 2.49 14.93
N ALA A 80 -11.52 2.51 14.31
CA ALA A 80 -10.23 2.44 14.99
C ALA A 80 -9.84 3.76 15.66
N GLY A 81 -10.67 4.81 15.56
CA GLY A 81 -10.37 6.12 16.13
C GLY A 81 -9.31 6.90 15.35
N CYS A 82 -8.99 6.50 14.12
CA CYS A 82 -8.11 7.25 13.24
C CYS A 82 -8.76 8.59 12.84
N GLU A 83 -7.95 9.63 12.80
CA GLU A 83 -8.32 10.98 12.37
C GLU A 83 -7.97 11.23 10.91
N TYR A 84 -6.87 10.61 10.44
CA TYR A 84 -6.37 10.78 9.08
C TYR A 84 -6.33 9.44 8.35
N ALA A 85 -6.68 9.48 7.08
CA ALA A 85 -6.45 8.39 6.13
C ALA A 85 -5.47 8.88 5.06
N VAL A 86 -4.41 8.11 4.79
CA VAL A 86 -3.36 8.51 3.84
C VAL A 86 -3.15 7.45 2.77
N ILE A 87 -3.05 7.88 1.51
CA ILE A 87 -2.80 7.02 0.37
C ILE A 87 -1.78 7.68 -0.55
N VAL A 88 -0.89 6.88 -1.13
CA VAL A 88 0.02 7.34 -2.18
C VAL A 88 -0.46 6.83 -3.52
N THR A 89 -0.58 7.72 -4.50
CA THR A 89 -0.94 7.38 -5.88
C THR A 89 0.03 8.05 -6.84
N GLN A 90 0.25 7.42 -7.99
CA GLN A 90 0.89 8.11 -9.11
C GLN A 90 0.01 9.26 -9.59
N GLY A 91 0.63 10.42 -9.87
CA GLY A 91 -0.06 11.61 -10.35
C GLY A 91 -0.75 11.39 -11.71
N GLY A 92 -1.90 12.02 -11.94
CA GLY A 92 -2.69 11.94 -13.17
C GLY A 92 -3.42 10.60 -13.39
N THR A 93 -3.26 9.62 -12.50
CA THR A 93 -3.82 8.28 -12.69
C THR A 93 -5.27 8.14 -12.27
N THR A 94 -5.92 7.07 -12.73
CA THR A 94 -7.27 6.69 -12.28
C THR A 94 -7.32 6.48 -10.75
N SER A 95 -6.25 5.98 -10.13
CA SER A 95 -6.18 5.82 -8.68
C SER A 95 -6.24 7.16 -7.95
N GLN A 96 -5.53 8.19 -8.42
CA GLN A 96 -5.63 9.54 -7.87
C GLN A 96 -7.08 10.06 -7.98
N ARG A 97 -7.66 10.04 -9.19
CA ARG A 97 -9.03 10.53 -9.41
C ARG A 97 -10.06 9.79 -8.54
N ASN A 98 -9.87 8.49 -8.32
CA ASN A 98 -10.76 7.71 -7.46
C ASN A 98 -10.62 8.11 -5.98
N ALA A 99 -9.40 8.38 -5.51
CA ALA A 99 -9.18 8.89 -4.15
C ALA A 99 -9.81 10.29 -3.98
N GLU A 100 -9.60 11.20 -4.93
CA GLU A 100 -10.17 12.57 -4.88
C GLU A 100 -11.70 12.57 -4.87
N ARG A 101 -12.33 11.71 -5.68
CA ARG A 101 -13.79 11.52 -5.67
C ARG A 101 -14.35 11.04 -4.32
N LEU A 102 -13.51 10.42 -3.50
CA LEU A 102 -13.86 9.94 -2.16
C LEU A 102 -13.43 10.91 -1.05
N GLY A 103 -13.05 12.14 -1.40
CA GLY A 103 -12.75 13.21 -0.46
C GLY A 103 -11.29 13.33 -0.07
N PHE A 104 -10.38 12.50 -0.62
CA PHE A 104 -8.95 12.71 -0.43
C PHE A 104 -8.50 13.98 -1.15
N ARG A 105 -7.50 14.66 -0.59
CA ARG A 105 -6.84 15.81 -1.20
C ARG A 105 -5.35 15.57 -1.25
N VAL A 106 -4.69 16.12 -2.26
CA VAL A 106 -3.23 16.06 -2.37
C VAL A 106 -2.61 16.85 -1.23
N ALA A 107 -1.91 16.15 -0.32
CA ALA A 107 -1.17 16.79 0.75
C ALA A 107 0.21 17.26 0.28
N TYR A 108 0.90 16.44 -0.52
CA TYR A 108 2.20 16.74 -1.10
C TYR A 108 2.48 15.83 -2.30
N SER A 109 3.51 16.19 -3.07
CA SER A 109 4.09 15.34 -4.12
C SER A 109 5.50 14.92 -3.70
N LYS A 110 5.91 13.71 -4.08
CA LYS A 110 7.23 13.16 -3.77
C LYS A 110 7.83 12.48 -5.00
N ALA A 111 9.14 12.68 -5.22
CA ALA A 111 9.91 11.88 -6.15
C ALA A 111 10.48 10.64 -5.44
N THR A 112 10.41 9.48 -6.09
CA THR A 112 11.16 8.28 -5.67
C THR A 112 12.30 8.09 -6.66
N MET A 113 13.53 8.18 -6.18
CA MET A 113 14.73 8.00 -6.98
C MET A 113 15.41 6.70 -6.55
N ALA A 114 15.93 5.94 -7.50
CA ALA A 114 16.73 4.77 -7.25
C ALA A 114 18.04 4.88 -8.05
N LYS A 115 19.16 4.52 -7.42
CA LYS A 115 20.45 4.36 -8.09
C LYS A 115 20.83 2.89 -8.00
N THR A 116 21.03 2.25 -9.15
CA THR A 116 21.65 0.95 -9.20
C THR A 116 23.14 1.14 -9.00
N PHE A 117 23.69 0.54 -7.95
CA PHE A 117 25.14 0.41 -7.82
C PHE A 117 25.58 -0.80 -8.64
N GLY A 118 26.63 -0.65 -9.45
CA GLY A 118 27.31 -1.81 -10.05
C GLY A 118 28.02 -2.64 -8.97
N GLU A 119 28.68 -3.72 -9.37
CA GLU A 119 29.47 -4.55 -8.43
C GLU A 119 30.56 -3.74 -7.69
N ASP A 120 30.98 -2.59 -8.25
CA ASP A 120 31.92 -1.63 -7.66
C ASP A 120 31.25 -0.51 -6.82
N GLY A 121 30.01 -0.72 -6.34
CA GLY A 121 29.35 0.19 -5.41
C GLY A 121 30.14 0.39 -4.11
N PRO A 122 29.95 1.51 -3.37
CA PRO A 122 30.79 1.81 -2.21
C PRO A 122 30.74 0.65 -1.22
N ALA A 123 31.92 0.06 -0.97
CA ALA A 123 32.11 -1.03 -0.05
C ALA A 123 31.53 -0.65 1.31
N HIS A 124 30.77 -1.59 1.88
CA HIS A 124 30.45 -1.77 3.30
C HIS A 124 30.53 -0.52 4.19
N ILE A 125 29.37 -0.12 4.73
CA ILE A 125 29.33 0.68 5.96
C ILE A 125 29.82 -0.24 7.08
N ASP A 126 31.14 -0.34 7.24
CA ASP A 126 31.77 -0.96 8.38
C ASP A 126 31.46 -0.10 9.63
N SER A 127 30.74 -0.73 10.53
CA SER A 127 30.70 -0.54 11.99
C SER A 127 31.62 0.54 12.58
N ALA A 128 31.23 1.81 12.43
CA ALA A 128 31.60 2.85 13.38
C ALA A 128 30.64 2.81 14.59
N ILE A 129 30.72 1.75 15.38
CA ILE A 129 30.45 1.82 16.83
C ILE A 129 31.73 1.37 17.51
N SER A 130 32.75 2.26 17.48
CA SER A 130 33.70 2.30 18.58
C SER A 130 32.93 2.83 19.79
N HIS A 131 32.68 1.97 20.77
CA HIS A 131 32.56 2.41 22.16
C HIS A 131 33.60 1.64 22.95
N SER A 132 34.64 2.39 23.28
CA SER A 132 35.62 2.10 24.30
C SER A 132 34.95 1.68 25.60
N THR A 133 35.38 0.56 26.17
CA THR A 133 35.77 0.41 27.58
C THR A 133 36.70 -0.78 27.66
#